data_AF-W1YCK8-F1
#
_entry.id   AF-W1YCK8-F1
#
_cell.length_a   1.000
_cell.length_b   1.000
_cell.length_c   1.000
_cell.angle_alpha   90.00
_cell.angle_beta   90.00
_cell.angle_gamma   90.00
#
_symmetry.space_group_name_H-M   'P 1'
#
loop_
_entity.id
_entity.type
_entity.pdbx_description
1 polymer ?
#
loop_
_entity_poly.entity_id
_entity_poly.type
_entity_poly.pdbx_seq_one_letter_code
_entity_poly.pdbx_strand_id
1 'polypeptide(L)' 'RLSIVDVNAGAQPLYNQQKTHVLAVNGEIYNHQALRAEYGDRYQFQTGSDCEVILALYQEKGPEFLDDLQG' A
#
# COMPACT_ATOMS: atom_id res chain seq x y z
N ARG A 1 6.54 5.07 16.48
CA ARG A 1 7.07 4.06 15.54
C ARG A 1 7.41 2.81 16.34
N LEU A 2 6.48 1.85 16.39
CA LEU A 2 6.77 0.49 16.83
C LEU A 2 7.11 -0.28 15.57
N SER A 3 8.40 -0.51 15.31
CA SER A 3 8.88 -1.21 14.11
C SER A 3 8.79 -2.72 14.34
N ILE A 4 7.66 -3.34 13.99
CA ILE A 4 7.47 -4.79 14.17
C ILE A 4 7.56 -5.57 12.86
N VAL A 5 7.54 -4.90 11.70
CA VAL A 5 7.88 -5.52 10.41
C VAL A 5 8.76 -4.60 9.57
N ASP A 6 9.83 -5.21 9.05
CA ASP A 6 10.88 -4.74 8.13
C ASP A 6 11.16 -3.21 8.07
N VAL A 7 12.14 -2.82 8.87
CA VAL A 7 12.66 -1.46 9.00
C VAL A 7 13.28 -0.93 7.70
N ASN A 8 13.61 -1.80 6.73
CA ASN A 8 14.39 -1.45 5.54
C ASN A 8 13.63 -1.56 4.20
N ALA A 9 12.52 -2.30 4.13
CA ALA A 9 11.81 -2.54 2.85
C ALA A 9 10.68 -1.53 2.53
N GLY A 10 10.26 -0.72 3.51
CA GLY A 10 9.13 0.22 3.39
C GLY A 10 9.41 1.58 4.01
N ALA A 11 10.52 2.22 3.63
CA ALA A 11 10.88 3.54 4.12
C ALA A 11 9.80 4.56 3.73
N GLN A 12 8.90 4.86 4.67
CA GLN A 12 7.87 5.86 4.49
C GLN A 12 8.49 7.26 4.40
N PRO A 13 7.91 8.17 3.61
CA PRO A 13 6.64 8.01 2.88
C PRO A 13 6.76 7.19 1.58
N LEU A 14 5.72 6.41 1.27
CA LEU A 14 5.60 5.72 -0.01
C LEU A 14 4.95 6.66 -1.03
N TYR A 15 5.45 6.65 -2.26
CA TYR A 15 4.90 7.46 -3.35
C TYR A 15 4.36 6.54 -4.44
N ASN A 16 3.25 6.94 -5.08
CA ASN A 16 2.88 6.33 -6.35
C ASN A 16 3.91 6.67 -7.44
N GLN A 17 3.90 5.92 -8.55
CA GLN A 17 4.87 6.08 -9.64
C GLN A 17 4.95 7.52 -10.17
N GLN A 18 3.82 8.22 -10.22
CA GLN A 18 3.72 9.59 -10.72
C GLN A 18 4.09 10.66 -9.67
N LYS A 19 4.38 10.25 -8.42
CA LYS A 19 4.63 11.13 -7.27
C LYS A 19 3.54 12.18 -7.03
N THR A 20 2.32 11.86 -7.42
CA THR A 20 1.12 12.69 -7.20
C THR A 20 0.43 12.36 -5.88
N HIS A 21 0.65 11.15 -5.36
CA HIS A 21 0.09 10.67 -4.10
C HIS A 21 1.20 10.19 -3.18
N VAL A 22 1.01 10.47 -1.89
CA VAL A 22 1.94 10.11 -0.82
C VAL A 22 1.20 9.37 0.28
N LEU A 23 1.79 8.28 0.76
CA LEU A 23 1.23 7.42 1.78
C LEU A 23 2.17 7.34 2.99
N ALA A 24 1.61 7.62 4.16
CA ALA A 24 2.22 7.37 5.45
C ALA A 24 1.19 6.64 6.32
N VAL A 25 1.55 5.47 6.83
CA VAL A 25 0.63 4.55 7.52
C VAL A 25 1.34 3.98 8.74
N ASN A 26 0.63 3.87 9.86
CA ASN A 26 1.11 3.12 11.00
C ASN A 26 0.20 1.90 11.21
N GLY A 27 0.66 0.73 10.79
CA GLY A 27 -0.10 -0.51 10.81
C GLY A 27 0.49 -1.52 9.82
N GLU A 28 -0.16 -2.67 9.73
CA GLU A 28 0.15 -3.74 8.78
C GLU A 28 -1.15 -4.12 8.06
N ILE A 29 -1.08 -4.37 6.74
CA ILE A 29 -2.24 -4.83 5.98
C ILE A 29 -2.14 -6.34 5.76
N TYR A 30 -2.94 -7.13 6.47
CA TYR A 30 -2.86 -8.60 6.43
C TYR A 30 -3.26 -9.18 5.07
N ASN A 31 -4.23 -8.57 4.38
CA ASN A 31 -4.67 -9.03 3.06
C ASN A 31 -3.86 -8.43 1.88
N HIS A 32 -2.70 -7.80 2.14
CA HIS A 32 -1.90 -7.15 1.11
C HIS A 32 -1.49 -8.08 -0.04
N GLN A 33 -1.25 -9.37 0.23
CA GLN A 33 -0.85 -10.32 -0.83
C GLN A 33 -1.98 -10.58 -1.82
N ALA A 34 -3.22 -10.71 -1.33
CA ALA A 34 -4.39 -10.90 -2.17
C ALA A 34 -4.66 -9.65 -3.01
N LEU A 35 -4.61 -8.47 -2.37
CA LEU A 35 -4.75 -7.18 -3.06
C LEU A 35 -3.65 -6.99 -4.10
N ARG A 36 -2.40 -7.32 -3.78
CA ARG A 36 -1.29 -7.20 -4.74
C ARG A 36 -1.47 -8.11 -5.95
N ALA A 37 -2.02 -9.30 -5.76
CA ALA A 37 -2.35 -10.20 -6.87
C ALA A 37 -3.52 -9.65 -7.72
N GLU A 38 -4.55 -9.08 -7.09
CA GLU A 38 -5.73 -8.53 -7.77
C GLU A 38 -5.41 -7.26 -8.58
N TYR A 39 -4.58 -6.37 -8.01
CA TYR A 39 -4.27 -5.07 -8.60
C TYR A 39 -2.91 -5.03 -9.32
N GLY A 40 -2.16 -6.13 -9.35
CA GLY A 40 -0.81 -6.20 -9.95
C GLY A 40 -0.76 -5.82 -11.43
N ASP A 41 -1.84 -6.09 -12.17
CA ASP A 41 -1.94 -5.73 -13.59
C ASP A 41 -2.35 -4.27 -13.81
N ARG A 42 -2.87 -3.58 -12.79
CA ARG A 42 -3.38 -2.20 -12.86
C ARG A 42 -2.48 -1.20 -12.17
N TYR A 43 -1.70 -1.65 -11.18
CA TYR A 43 -0.81 -0.83 -10.39
C TYR A 43 0.61 -1.39 -10.41
N GLN A 44 1.56 -0.55 -10.82
CA GLN A 44 2.98 -0.90 -10.83
C GLN A 44 3.55 -0.72 -9.43
N PHE A 45 3.53 -1.79 -8.63
CA PHE A 45 4.14 -1.80 -7.31
C PHE A 45 5.66 -1.59 -7.41
N GLN A 46 6.16 -0.60 -6.67
CA GLN A 46 7.56 -0.20 -6.64
C GLN A 46 8.32 -0.79 -5.44
N THR A 47 7.61 -1.15 -4.38
CA THR A 47 8.18 -1.68 -3.13
C THR A 47 7.55 -3.02 -2.76
N GLY A 48 8.16 -3.70 -1.80
CA GLY A 48 7.61 -4.90 -1.16
C GLY A 48 6.74 -4.59 0.07
N SER A 49 6.45 -3.32 0.35
CA SER A 49 5.68 -2.94 1.55
C SER A 49 4.23 -3.41 1.43
N ASP A 50 3.72 -4.01 2.51
CA ASP A 50 2.32 -4.39 2.67
C ASP A 50 1.38 -3.19 2.52
N CYS A 51 1.83 -2.00 2.95
CA CYS A 51 1.05 -0.76 2.88
C CYS A 51 0.91 -0.20 1.46
N GLU A 52 1.74 -0.58 0.49
CA GLU A 52 1.68 0.00 -0.86
C GLU A 52 0.37 -0.32 -1.60
N VAL A 53 -0.32 -1.39 -1.22
CA VAL A 53 -1.65 -1.75 -1.75
C VAL A 53 -2.69 -0.66 -1.55
N ILE A 54 -2.51 0.21 -0.55
CA ILE A 54 -3.38 1.36 -0.31
C ILE A 54 -3.31 2.36 -1.48
N LEU A 55 -2.12 2.58 -2.06
CA LEU A 55 -1.97 3.46 -3.21
C LEU A 55 -2.65 2.87 -4.46
N ALA A 56 -2.59 1.55 -4.62
CA ALA A 56 -3.27 0.84 -5.71
C ALA A 56 -4.79 0.96 -5.57
N LEU A 57 -5.31 0.68 -4.39
CA LEU A 57 -6.74 0.76 -4.10
C LEU A 57 -7.27 2.20 -4.22
N TYR A 58 -6.54 3.19 -3.70
CA TYR A 58 -6.93 4.59 -3.81
C TYR A 58 -6.96 5.06 -5.27
N GLN A 59 -6.07 4.56 -6.13
CA GLN A 59 -6.09 4.87 -7.55
C GLN A 59 -7.33 4.30 -8.26
N GLU A 60 -7.82 3.13 -7.84
CA GLU A 60 -9.00 2.49 -8.45
C GLU A 60 -10.32 3.00 -7.87
N LYS A 61 -10.43 3.06 -6.54
CA LYS A 61 -11.69 3.28 -5.80
C LYS A 61 -11.79 4.68 -5.18
N GLY A 62 -10.74 5.50 -5.31
CA GLY A 62 -10.69 6.80 -4.63
C GLY A 62 -10.78 6.61 -3.11
N PRO A 63 -11.50 7.47 -2.37
CA PRO A 63 -11.58 7.42 -0.91
C PRO A 63 -12.39 6.23 -0.34
N GLU A 64 -13.11 5.48 -1.17
CA GLU A 64 -13.98 4.37 -0.76
C GLU A 64 -13.23 3.03 -0.59
N PHE A 65 -11.90 3.04 -0.69
CA PHE A 65 -11.07 1.83 -0.59
C PHE A 65 -11.02 1.17 0.80
N LEU A 66 -11.48 1.88 1.84
CA LEU A 66 -11.28 1.46 3.23
C LEU A 66 -11.99 0.14 3.54
N ASP A 67 -13.13 -0.13 2.89
CA ASP A 67 -13.90 -1.37 3.09
C ASP A 67 -13.15 -2.64 2.62
N ASP A 68 -12.13 -2.50 1.78
CA ASP A 68 -11.34 -3.64 1.27
C ASP A 68 -10.10 -3.94 2.11
N LEU A 69 -9.77 -3.10 3.09
CA LEU A 69 -8.57 -3.28 3.92
C LEU A 69 -8.83 -4.16 5.13
N GLN A 70 -7.88 -5.07 5.38
CA GLN A 70 -7.82 -5.85 6.60
C GLN A 70 -6.48 -5.57 7.28
N GLY A 71 -6.52 -4.89 8.42
CA GLY A 71 -5.34 -4.57 9.25
C GLY A 71 -5.50 -5.00 10.70
#